data_AF-A0A3D5KP55-F1
#
_entry.id   AF-A0A3D5KP55-F1
#
_cell.length_a   1.000
_cell.length_b   1.000
_cell.length_c   1.000
_cell.angle_alpha   90.00
_cell.angle_beta   90.00
_cell.angle_gamma   90.00
#
_symmetry.space_group_name_H-M   'P 1'
#
loop_
_entity.id
_entity.type
_entity.pdbx_description
1 polymer ?
#
loop_
_entity_poly.entity_id
_entity_poly.type
_entity_poly.pdbx_seq_one_letter_code
_entity_poly.pdbx_strand_id
1 'polypeptide(L)'
;MKKYLLVFFCLMLACGAAFAQGKDKKIKTKKLSKEEAANMTQEQRLAHENARITKDGKKKMSAKQKAKVQRKQARAAKSTKAPKNGPRPKPKD
;
A
#
# COMPACT_ATOMS: atom_id res chain seq x y z
N MET A 1 25.41 39.50 -21.17
CA MET A 1 24.97 38.13 -21.50
C MET A 1 25.48 37.06 -20.51
N LYS A 2 26.80 36.90 -20.29
CA LYS A 2 27.35 35.79 -19.46
C LYS A 2 26.88 35.74 -17.99
N LYS A 3 26.61 36.90 -17.36
CA LYS A 3 26.14 36.98 -15.96
C LYS A 3 24.73 36.38 -15.77
N TYR A 4 23.86 36.52 -16.77
CA TYR A 4 22.49 35.97 -16.72
C TYR A 4 22.47 34.45 -16.89
N LEU A 5 23.45 33.90 -17.60
CA LEU A 5 23.58 32.45 -17.78
C LEU A 5 23.92 31.74 -16.47
N LEU A 6 24.78 32.35 -15.64
CA LEU A 6 25.13 31.83 -14.32
C LEU A 6 23.91 31.84 -13.38
N VAL A 7 23.14 32.92 -13.38
CA VAL A 7 21.93 33.05 -12.55
C VAL A 7 20.86 32.03 -12.97
N PHE A 8 20.68 31.82 -14.27
CA PHE A 8 19.76 30.82 -14.80
C PHE A 8 20.16 29.39 -14.40
N PHE A 9 21.47 29.08 -14.44
CA PHE A 9 21.98 27.77 -14.04
C PHE A 9 21.80 27.50 -12.54
N CYS A 10 22.03 28.51 -11.69
CA CYS A 10 21.78 28.42 -10.24
C CYS A 10 20.29 28.19 -9.92
N LEU A 11 19.39 28.84 -10.66
CA LEU A 11 17.94 28.67 -10.47
C LEU A 11 17.48 27.24 -10.80
N MET A 12 18.02 26.66 -11.87
CA MET A 12 17.70 25.29 -12.28
C MET A 12 18.20 24.23 -11.30
N LEU A 13 19.39 24.40 -10.72
CA LEU A 13 19.90 23.49 -9.69
C LEU A 13 19.08 23.54 -8.39
N ALA A 14 18.65 24.73 -7.96
CA ALA A 14 17.86 24.90 -6.75
C ALA A 14 16.48 24.22 -6.84
N CYS A 15 15.82 24.28 -8.01
CA CYS A 15 14.54 23.61 -8.24
C CYS A 15 14.65 22.07 -8.26
N GLY A 16 15.78 21.51 -8.72
CA GLY A 16 16.02 20.06 -8.74
C GLY A 16 16.19 19.45 -7.34
N ALA A 17 16.75 20.22 -6.38
CA ALA A 17 16.99 19.75 -5.03
C ALA A 17 15.71 19.60 -4.18
N ALA A 18 14.66 20.37 -4.48
CA ALA A 18 13.38 20.31 -3.76
C ALA A 18 12.58 19.02 -4.05
N PHE A 19 12.74 18.43 -5.25
CA PHE A 19 12.06 17.18 -5.63
C PHE A 19 12.80 15.90 -5.19
N ALA A 20 14.04 16.01 -4.69
CA ALA A 20 14.82 14.85 -4.23
C ALA A 20 14.40 14.36 -2.82
N GLN A 21 13.58 15.10 -2.07
CA GLN A 21 13.14 14.76 -0.71
C GLN A 21 12.01 13.71 -0.63
N GLY A 22 11.76 12.95 -1.71
CA GLY A 22 10.69 11.94 -1.76
C GLY A 22 11.07 10.53 -1.26
N LYS A 23 12.30 10.28 -0.78
CA LYS A 23 12.81 8.90 -0.60
C LYS A 23 12.99 8.37 0.82
N ASP A 24 12.81 9.17 1.88
CA ASP A 24 13.24 8.74 3.23
C ASP A 24 12.15 8.60 4.30
N LYS A 25 10.88 8.74 3.96
CA LYS A 25 9.83 8.22 4.85
C LYS A 25 9.68 6.72 4.59
N LYS A 26 10.50 5.93 5.28
CA LYS A 26 10.22 4.49 5.49
C LYS A 26 8.88 4.39 6.20
N ILE A 27 7.78 4.36 5.43
CA ILE A 27 6.44 4.04 5.93
C ILE A 27 6.55 2.64 6.50
N LYS A 28 6.73 2.54 7.81
CA LYS A 28 6.64 1.28 8.53
C LYS A 28 5.18 0.88 8.40
N THR A 29 4.89 -0.12 7.56
CA THR A 29 3.55 -0.73 7.46
C THR A 29 3.13 -1.15 8.87
N LYS A 30 2.27 -0.35 9.49
CA LYS A 30 1.81 -0.54 10.87
C LYS A 30 1.07 -1.88 10.91
N LYS A 31 1.32 -2.70 11.93
CA LYS A 31 0.48 -3.88 12.16
C LYS A 31 -0.92 -3.37 12.47
N LEU A 32 -1.94 -3.93 11.83
CA LEU A 32 -3.34 -3.59 12.09
C LEU A 32 -3.64 -3.68 13.58
N SER A 33 -4.38 -2.70 14.09
CA SER A 33 -4.98 -2.79 15.42
C SER A 33 -6.05 -3.89 15.45
N LYS A 34 -6.39 -4.38 16.64
CA LYS A 34 -7.40 -5.44 16.81
C LYS A 34 -8.77 -5.03 16.26
N GLU A 35 -9.10 -3.75 16.36
CA GLU A 35 -10.37 -3.16 15.89
C GLU A 35 -10.42 -3.05 14.36
N GLU A 36 -9.35 -2.54 13.73
CA GLU A 36 -9.26 -2.49 12.26
C GLU A 36 -9.25 -3.89 11.66
N ALA A 37 -8.59 -4.85 12.31
CA ALA A 37 -8.61 -6.23 11.88
C ALA A 37 -10.05 -6.77 11.90
N ALA A 38 -10.81 -6.56 12.97
CA ALA A 38 -12.20 -7.02 13.12
C ALA A 38 -13.12 -6.50 12.01
N ASN A 39 -12.93 -5.25 11.59
CA ASN A 39 -13.76 -4.60 10.56
C ASN A 39 -13.38 -4.98 9.11
N MET A 40 -12.21 -5.58 8.88
CA MET A 40 -11.79 -5.98 7.54
C MET A 40 -12.33 -7.35 7.12
N THR A 41 -12.71 -7.43 5.85
CA THR A 41 -13.02 -8.70 5.19
C THR A 41 -11.77 -9.58 5.08
N GLN A 42 -11.96 -10.90 4.91
CA GLN A 42 -10.86 -11.85 4.82
C GLN A 42 -9.93 -11.57 3.63
N GLU A 43 -10.48 -11.10 2.51
CA GLU A 43 -9.71 -10.68 1.33
C GLU A 43 -8.85 -9.45 1.61
N GLN A 44 -9.42 -8.43 2.28
CA GLN A 44 -8.67 -7.23 2.68
C GLN A 44 -7.55 -7.53 3.67
N ARG A 45 -7.77 -8.45 4.62
CA ARG A 45 -6.71 -8.91 5.54
C ARG A 45 -5.54 -9.56 4.79
N LEU A 46 -5.84 -10.41 3.80
CA LEU A 46 -4.82 -11.06 2.98
C LEU A 46 -4.06 -10.05 2.11
N ALA A 47 -4.78 -9.09 1.51
CA ALA A 47 -4.16 -8.03 0.71
C ALA A 47 -3.21 -7.16 1.55
N HIS A 48 -3.63 -6.76 2.76
CA HIS A 48 -2.81 -6.00 3.68
C HIS A 48 -1.57 -6.78 4.15
N GLU A 49 -1.73 -8.06 4.49
CA GLU A 49 -0.60 -8.92 4.87
C GLU A 49 0.41 -9.07 3.72
N ASN A 50 -0.07 -9.24 2.48
CA ASN A 50 0.76 -9.28 1.29
C ASN A 50 1.50 -7.96 1.05
N ALA A 51 0.82 -6.82 1.17
CA ALA A 51 1.43 -5.49 1.05
C ALA A 51 2.53 -5.29 2.10
N ARG A 52 2.28 -5.68 3.36
CA ARG A 52 3.27 -5.66 4.44
C ARG A 52 4.51 -6.51 4.14
N ILE A 53 4.33 -7.74 3.67
CA ILE A 53 5.44 -8.67 3.35
C ILE A 53 6.26 -8.15 2.16
N THR A 54 5.57 -7.62 1.16
CA THR A 54 6.18 -7.13 -0.07
C THR A 54 6.67 -5.69 0.02
N LYS A 55 6.50 -4.99 1.15
CA LYS A 55 6.75 -3.54 1.27
C LYS A 55 6.06 -2.78 0.13
N ASP A 56 4.76 -2.99 -0.03
CA ASP A 56 3.94 -2.41 -1.10
C ASP A 56 4.45 -2.76 -2.51
N GLY A 57 4.85 -4.03 -2.70
CA GLY A 57 5.37 -4.51 -3.98
C GLY A 57 6.86 -4.24 -4.25
N LYS A 58 7.57 -3.50 -3.39
CA LYS A 58 9.02 -3.25 -3.54
C LYS A 58 9.86 -4.53 -3.42
N LYS A 59 9.39 -5.52 -2.65
CA LYS A 59 10.02 -6.84 -2.48
C LYS A 59 9.20 -7.88 -3.22
N LYS A 60 9.81 -8.52 -4.22
CA LYS A 60 9.18 -9.61 -4.99
C LYS A 60 8.99 -10.84 -4.09
N MET A 61 7.77 -11.40 -4.10
CA MET A 61 7.51 -12.71 -3.50
C MET A 61 8.12 -13.82 -4.35
N SER A 62 8.62 -14.88 -3.70
CA SER A 62 9.04 -16.09 -4.40
C SER A 62 7.84 -16.78 -5.07
N ALA A 63 8.09 -17.58 -6.11
CA ALA A 63 7.03 -18.35 -6.78
C ALA A 63 6.26 -19.26 -5.82
N LYS A 64 6.96 -19.89 -4.86
CA LYS A 64 6.36 -20.70 -3.80
C LYS A 64 5.40 -19.88 -2.91
N GLN A 65 5.77 -18.65 -2.55
CA GLN A 65 4.92 -17.77 -1.75
C GLN A 65 3.68 -17.33 -2.52
N LYS A 66 3.84 -16.96 -3.81
CA LYS A 66 2.71 -16.60 -4.69
C LYS A 66 1.71 -17.75 -4.80
N ALA A 67 2.16 -18.97 -5.04
CA ALA A 67 1.31 -20.15 -5.13
C ALA A 67 0.54 -20.40 -3.81
N LYS A 68 1.18 -20.19 -2.66
CA LYS A 68 0.54 -20.33 -1.33
C LYS A 68 -0.58 -19.30 -1.12
N VAL A 69 -0.37 -18.05 -1.53
CA VAL A 69 -1.38 -16.98 -1.46
C VAL A 69 -2.56 -17.30 -2.37
N GLN A 70 -2.30 -17.66 -3.62
CA GLN A 70 -3.35 -18.03 -4.58
C GLN A 70 -4.17 -19.23 -4.07
N ARG A 71 -3.52 -20.26 -3.52
CA ARG A 71 -4.23 -21.42 -2.94
C ARG A 71 -5.11 -21.03 -1.75
N LYS A 72 -4.66 -20.09 -0.90
CA LYS A 72 -5.47 -19.57 0.20
C LYS A 72 -6.68 -18.79 -0.32
N GLN A 73 -6.50 -17.91 -1.31
CA GLN A 73 -7.60 -17.15 -1.93
C GLN A 73 -8.61 -18.07 -2.60
N ALA A 74 -8.16 -19.06 -3.38
CA ALA A 74 -9.04 -20.04 -4.02
C ALA A 74 -9.86 -20.86 -3.01
N ARG A 75 -9.28 -21.17 -1.84
CA ARG A 75 -10.02 -21.83 -0.74
C ARG A 75 -11.04 -20.92 -0.09
N ALA A 76 -10.67 -19.65 0.16
CA ALA A 76 -11.58 -18.67 0.73
C ALA A 76 -12.76 -18.40 -0.21
N ALA A 77 -12.50 -18.20 -1.52
CA ALA A 77 -13.54 -17.99 -2.53
C ALA A 77 -14.54 -19.16 -2.63
N LYS A 78 -14.08 -20.40 -2.46
CA LYS A 78 -14.97 -21.58 -2.37
C LYS A 78 -15.80 -21.64 -1.10
N SER A 79 -15.32 -21.03 -0.02
CA SER A 79 -15.98 -21.03 1.30
C SER A 79 -16.91 -19.83 1.50
N THR A 80 -16.72 -18.75 0.76
CA THR A 80 -17.57 -17.55 0.85
C THR A 80 -18.89 -17.81 0.14
N LYS A 81 -19.94 -18.14 0.89
CA LYS A 81 -21.31 -17.81 0.46
C LYS A 81 -21.38 -16.30 0.25
N ALA A 82 -22.14 -15.86 -0.76
CA ALA A 82 -22.38 -14.45 -1.02
C ALA A 82 -22.72 -13.72 0.29
N PRO A 83 -22.15 -12.53 0.56
CA PRO A 83 -22.46 -11.79 1.75
C PRO A 83 -23.98 -11.60 1.82
N LYS A 84 -24.62 -12.07 2.90
CA LYS A 84 -26.01 -11.70 3.16
C LYS A 84 -26.01 -10.18 3.27
N ASN A 85 -26.76 -9.50 2.40
CA ASN A 85 -27.02 -8.07 2.48
C ASN A 85 -27.68 -7.77 3.83
N GLY A 86 -26.87 -7.59 4.88
CA GLY A 86 -27.32 -7.07 6.16
C GLY A 86 -27.61 -5.58 6.03
N PRO A 87 -28.57 -5.03 6.78
CA PRO A 87 -28.89 -3.62 6.73
C PRO A 87 -27.64 -2.80 7.04
N ARG A 88 -27.30 -1.90 6.10
CA ARG A 88 -26.21 -0.91 6.23
C ARG A 88 -26.39 -0.16 7.55
N PRO A 89 -25.37 -0.10 8.44
CA PRO A 89 -25.49 0.69 9.66
C PRO A 89 -25.65 2.15 9.27
N LYS A 90 -26.71 2.79 9.80
CA LYS A 90 -26.94 4.22 9.60
C LYS A 90 -25.80 5.02 10.23
N PRO A 91 -25.35 6.12 9.59
CA PRO A 91 -24.43 7.04 10.22
C PRO A 91 -25.05 7.56 11.53
N LYS A 92 -24.25 7.64 12.59
CA LYS A 92 -24.61 8.37 13.80
C LYS A 92 -24.25 9.83 13.57
N ASP A 93 -25.23 10.70 13.73
CA ASP A 93 -25.09 12.16 13.79
C ASP A 93 -24.30 12.58 15.05
#